data_AF-A0A2N3BMV5-F1
#
_entry.id   AF-A0A2N3BMV5-F1
#
_cell.length_a   1.000
_cell.length_b   1.000
_cell.length_c   1.000
_cell.angle_alpha   90.00
_cell.angle_beta   90.00
_cell.angle_gamma   90.00
#
_symmetry.space_group_name_H-M   'P 1'
#
loop_
_entity.id
_entity.type
_entity.pdbx_description
1 polymer ?
#
loop_
_entity_poly.entity_id
_entity_poly.type
_entity_poly.pdbx_seq_one_letter_code
_entity_poly.pdbx_strand_id
1 'polypeptide(L)'
;MSACVTAIGDGRAVLRFSLEGADFDAALAEAGEYDGKVTIRDIRVTKAPVLAELLDAISVVGLLAQLNGPGIHFATVSGDFRLTPAALQISNGAAVGPSLGVSAAGVYDLARGTVSLQGTISPIYMINSIGRIFARKGEGLFGFNYRLSGAAARPSVSVNPLSILTPGMFRELFRTAPPRIAE
;
A
#
# COMPACT_ATOMS: atom_id res chain seq x y z
N MET A 1 -19.30 10.51 -12.27
CA MET A 1 -18.01 11.15 -11.94
C MET A 1 -18.29 12.58 -11.52
N SER A 2 -17.89 12.96 -10.31
CA SER A 2 -17.98 14.34 -9.82
C SER A 2 -16.57 14.84 -9.56
N ALA A 3 -16.27 16.06 -10.01
CA ALA A 3 -15.02 16.74 -9.74
C ALA A 3 -15.32 18.11 -9.16
N CYS A 4 -14.67 18.46 -8.06
CA CYS A 4 -14.81 19.77 -7.43
C CYS A 4 -13.42 20.31 -7.09
N VAL A 5 -13.24 21.61 -7.30
CA VAL A 5 -12.01 22.31 -6.93
C VAL A 5 -12.34 23.22 -5.77
N THR A 6 -11.61 23.06 -4.67
CA THR A 6 -11.77 23.89 -3.47
C THR A 6 -10.50 24.72 -3.28
N ALA A 7 -10.62 26.05 -3.37
CA ALA A 7 -9.53 26.95 -2.99
C ALA A 7 -9.29 26.86 -1.49
N ILE A 8 -8.04 26.73 -1.07
CA ILE A 8 -7.63 26.56 0.35
C ILE A 8 -6.89 27.78 0.91
N GLY A 9 -6.82 28.89 0.16
CA GLY A 9 -6.05 30.08 0.52
C GLY A 9 -4.59 30.02 0.02
N ASP A 10 -3.87 31.14 0.07
CA ASP A 10 -2.46 31.27 -0.36
C ASP A 10 -2.17 30.85 -1.81
N GLY A 11 -3.14 30.96 -2.72
CA GLY A 11 -2.99 30.53 -4.12
C GLY A 11 -2.99 29.00 -4.31
N ARG A 12 -3.28 28.22 -3.27
CA ARG A 12 -3.39 26.76 -3.33
C ARG A 12 -4.82 26.30 -3.57
N ALA A 13 -4.98 25.17 -4.23
CA ALA A 13 -6.26 24.52 -4.48
C ALA A 13 -6.17 23.01 -4.22
N VAL A 14 -7.24 22.44 -3.67
CA VAL A 14 -7.45 20.99 -3.60
C VAL A 14 -8.38 20.58 -4.73
N LEU A 15 -7.92 19.62 -5.51
CA LEU A 15 -8.73 18.90 -6.48
C LEU A 15 -9.35 17.69 -5.78
N ARG A 16 -10.67 17.62 -5.74
CA ARG A 16 -11.40 16.44 -5.27
C ARG A 16 -12.09 15.76 -6.43
N PHE A 17 -11.80 14.49 -6.62
CA PHE A 17 -12.45 13.65 -7.62
C PHE A 17 -13.15 12.51 -6.91
N SER A 18 -14.44 12.35 -7.17
CA SER A 18 -15.22 11.21 -6.69
C SER A 18 -15.79 10.45 -7.89
N LEU A 19 -15.47 9.17 -7.93
CA LEU A 19 -15.91 8.16 -8.86
C LEU A 19 -16.67 7.10 -8.07
N GLU A 20 -17.44 6.27 -8.75
CA GLU A 20 -18.14 5.16 -8.08
C GLU A 20 -17.11 4.25 -7.39
N GLY A 21 -17.16 4.22 -6.06
CA GLY A 21 -16.23 3.47 -5.22
C GLY A 21 -14.84 4.10 -5.05
N ALA A 22 -14.57 5.35 -5.46
CA ALA A 22 -13.25 5.95 -5.27
C ALA A 22 -13.28 7.47 -5.05
N ASP A 23 -12.58 7.93 -4.01
CA ASP A 23 -12.39 9.32 -3.65
C ASP A 23 -10.90 9.68 -3.71
N PHE A 24 -10.58 10.79 -4.35
CA PHE A 24 -9.22 11.29 -4.53
C PHE A 24 -9.16 12.76 -4.18
N ASP A 25 -8.27 13.13 -3.27
CA ASP A 25 -7.97 14.50 -2.90
C ASP A 25 -6.50 14.78 -3.24
N ALA A 26 -6.21 15.79 -4.04
CA ALA A 26 -4.85 16.20 -4.37
C ALA A 26 -4.70 17.72 -4.26
N ALA A 27 -3.68 18.18 -3.54
CA ALA A 27 -3.29 19.57 -3.45
C ALA A 27 -2.03 19.80 -4.28
N LEU A 28 -1.98 20.93 -4.99
CA LEU A 28 -0.75 21.37 -5.63
C LEU A 28 0.26 21.79 -4.54
N ALA A 29 1.39 21.09 -4.47
CA ALA A 29 2.49 21.41 -3.58
C ALA A 29 3.39 22.47 -4.23
N GLU A 30 3.86 22.16 -5.44
CA GLU A 30 4.64 23.04 -6.33
C GLU A 30 4.23 22.80 -7.79
N ALA A 31 4.77 23.56 -8.74
CA ALA A 31 4.45 23.40 -10.15
C ALA A 31 4.80 21.98 -10.65
N GLY A 32 3.77 21.17 -10.94
CA GLY A 32 3.94 19.79 -11.37
C GLY A 32 4.09 18.78 -10.22
N GLU A 33 4.00 19.23 -8.97
CA GLU A 33 4.05 18.38 -7.78
C GLU A 33 2.72 18.39 -7.01
N TYR A 34 2.24 17.20 -6.65
CA TYR A 34 0.95 17.02 -6.01
C TYR A 34 1.08 16.14 -4.77
N ASP A 35 0.61 16.65 -3.64
CA ASP A 35 0.43 15.88 -2.42
C ASP A 35 -1.04 15.54 -2.26
N GLY A 36 -1.35 14.26 -2.03
CA GLY A 36 -2.72 13.81 -2.05
C GLY A 36 -3.00 12.56 -1.24
N LYS A 37 -4.30 12.28 -1.12
CA LYS A 37 -4.87 11.11 -0.50
C LYS A 37 -5.80 10.43 -1.48
N VAL A 38 -5.74 9.10 -1.50
CA VAL A 38 -6.66 8.26 -2.25
C VAL A 38 -7.40 7.35 -1.27
N THR A 39 -8.70 7.16 -1.50
CA THR A 39 -9.50 6.13 -0.86
C THR A 39 -10.34 5.43 -1.93
N ILE A 40 -10.26 4.11 -2.00
CA ILE A 40 -11.06 3.28 -2.90
C ILE A 40 -11.81 2.27 -2.03
N ARG A 41 -13.06 1.98 -2.36
CA ARG A 41 -13.94 1.09 -1.61
C ARG A 41 -14.37 -0.09 -2.47
N ASP A 42 -14.59 -1.20 -1.80
CA ASP A 42 -15.22 -2.40 -2.36
C ASP A 42 -14.61 -2.87 -3.69
N ILE A 43 -13.28 -3.00 -3.71
CA ILE A 43 -12.56 -3.49 -4.87
C ILE A 43 -12.32 -4.99 -4.80
N ARG A 44 -12.16 -5.59 -5.98
CA ARG A 44 -11.79 -6.99 -6.13
C ARG A 44 -10.54 -7.10 -6.98
N VAL A 45 -9.47 -7.58 -6.36
CA VAL A 45 -8.20 -7.81 -7.04
C VAL A 45 -8.22 -9.22 -7.62
N THR A 46 -8.07 -9.30 -8.93
CA THR A 46 -7.87 -10.54 -9.68
C THR A 46 -6.60 -10.41 -10.51
N LYS A 47 -5.95 -11.53 -10.83
CA LYS A 47 -4.78 -11.55 -11.72
C LYS A 47 -3.68 -10.54 -11.30
N ALA A 48 -3.20 -10.68 -10.07
CA ALA A 48 -2.10 -9.85 -9.55
C ALA A 48 -0.85 -10.72 -9.36
N PRO A 49 0.06 -10.82 -10.35
CA PRO A 49 1.21 -11.71 -10.29
C PRO A 49 2.09 -11.47 -9.06
N VAL A 50 2.32 -10.20 -8.73
CA VAL A 50 3.10 -9.81 -7.55
C VAL A 50 2.45 -10.30 -6.26
N LEU A 51 1.12 -10.17 -6.15
CA LEU A 51 0.39 -10.65 -4.97
C LEU A 51 0.36 -12.19 -4.94
N ALA A 52 0.28 -12.85 -6.09
CA ALA A 52 0.35 -14.31 -6.18
C ALA A 52 1.70 -14.83 -5.69
N GLU A 53 2.81 -14.22 -6.13
CA GLU A 53 4.16 -14.56 -5.70
C GLU A 53 4.36 -14.31 -4.19
N LEU A 54 3.82 -13.21 -3.67
CA LEU A 54 3.82 -12.95 -2.23
C LEU A 54 3.08 -14.04 -1.46
N LEU A 55 1.85 -14.37 -1.86
CA LEU A 55 1.01 -15.38 -1.19
C LEU A 55 1.61 -16.79 -1.25
N ASP A 56 2.27 -17.11 -2.36
CA ASP A 56 3.02 -18.36 -2.55
C ASP A 56 4.24 -18.44 -1.62
N ALA A 57 5.04 -17.36 -1.57
CA ALA A 57 6.23 -17.26 -0.74
C ALA A 57 5.96 -17.40 0.78
N ILE A 58 4.75 -17.04 1.24
CA ILE A 58 4.31 -17.24 2.63
C ILE A 58 3.38 -18.45 2.80
N SER A 59 3.12 -19.19 1.73
CA SER A 59 2.31 -20.41 1.70
C SER A 59 0.92 -20.23 2.34
N VAL A 60 0.22 -19.14 2.04
CA VAL A 60 -1.11 -18.93 2.60
C VAL A 60 -2.16 -19.75 1.84
N VAL A 61 -2.64 -20.78 2.54
CA VAL A 61 -3.68 -21.69 2.05
C VAL A 61 -4.96 -20.92 1.70
N GLY A 62 -5.55 -21.25 0.56
CA GLY A 62 -6.85 -20.72 0.12
C GLY A 62 -6.79 -19.33 -0.51
N LEU A 63 -5.90 -18.42 -0.08
CA LEU A 63 -5.82 -17.07 -0.66
C LEU A 63 -5.27 -17.07 -2.09
N LEU A 64 -4.28 -17.91 -2.40
CA LEU A 64 -3.77 -18.06 -3.76
C LEU A 64 -4.86 -18.60 -4.71
N ALA A 65 -5.62 -19.61 -4.25
CA ALA A 65 -6.75 -20.15 -4.99
C ALA A 65 -7.84 -19.09 -5.19
N GLN A 66 -8.12 -18.28 -4.16
CA GLN A 66 -9.07 -17.18 -4.24
C GLN A 66 -8.62 -16.14 -5.26
N LEU A 67 -7.35 -15.72 -5.27
CA LEU A 67 -6.81 -14.76 -6.24
C LEU A 67 -6.92 -15.26 -7.69
N ASN A 68 -6.70 -16.55 -7.90
CA ASN A 68 -6.78 -17.21 -9.21
C ASN A 68 -8.23 -17.50 -9.66
N GLY A 69 -9.20 -17.50 -8.74
CA GLY A 69 -10.62 -17.70 -9.01
C GLY A 69 -11.44 -16.42 -8.83
N PRO A 70 -12.25 -16.32 -7.76
CA PRO A 70 -13.19 -15.20 -7.57
C PRO A 70 -12.51 -13.87 -7.22
N GLY A 71 -11.21 -13.81 -6.96
CA GLY A 71 -10.48 -12.61 -6.56
C GLY A 71 -10.51 -12.32 -5.06
N ILE A 72 -9.54 -11.51 -4.63
CA ILE A 72 -9.41 -11.04 -3.24
C ILE A 72 -10.18 -9.73 -3.10
N HIS A 73 -11.13 -9.70 -2.16
CA HIS A 73 -11.93 -8.52 -1.88
C HIS A 73 -11.23 -7.61 -0.87
N PHE A 74 -11.15 -6.32 -1.18
CA PHE A 74 -10.73 -5.28 -0.26
C PHE A 74 -11.87 -4.28 -0.08
N ALA A 75 -12.38 -4.18 1.14
CA ALA A 75 -13.43 -3.23 1.49
C ALA A 75 -12.93 -1.78 1.42
N THR A 76 -11.65 -1.56 1.71
CA THR A 76 -11.04 -0.23 1.58
C THR A 76 -9.58 -0.33 1.19
N VAL A 77 -9.18 0.48 0.20
CA VAL A 77 -7.81 0.82 -0.12
C VAL A 77 -7.62 2.30 0.18
N SER A 78 -6.54 2.68 0.83
CA SER A 78 -6.23 4.07 1.14
C SER A 78 -4.74 4.32 1.01
N GLY A 79 -4.34 5.54 0.67
CA GLY A 79 -2.94 5.90 0.60
C GLY A 79 -2.71 7.40 0.63
N ASP A 80 -1.64 7.82 1.28
CA ASP A 80 -1.06 9.14 1.10
C ASP A 80 0.03 9.05 0.03
N PHE A 81 0.00 9.97 -0.94
CA PHE A 81 0.96 9.99 -2.04
C PHE A 81 1.53 11.39 -2.29
N ARG A 82 2.75 11.42 -2.83
CA ARG A 82 3.37 12.59 -3.45
C ARG A 82 3.71 12.22 -4.89
N LEU A 83 3.18 12.97 -5.84
CA LEU A 83 3.47 12.82 -7.27
C LEU A 83 4.34 13.99 -7.70
N THR A 84 5.48 13.69 -8.30
CA THR A 84 6.36 14.65 -8.99
C THR A 84 6.49 14.24 -10.46
N PRO A 85 7.08 15.08 -11.33
CA PRO A 85 7.35 14.67 -12.71
C PRO A 85 8.28 13.46 -12.82
N ALA A 86 9.12 13.22 -11.81
CA ALA A 86 10.09 12.14 -11.79
C ALA A 86 9.60 10.86 -11.09
N ALA A 87 8.71 10.98 -10.11
CA ALA A 87 8.34 9.84 -9.28
C ALA A 87 6.96 9.96 -8.63
N LEU A 88 6.38 8.79 -8.28
CA LEU A 88 5.24 8.66 -7.39
C LEU A 88 5.71 8.01 -6.09
N GLN A 89 5.68 8.76 -4.98
CA GLN A 89 5.93 8.24 -3.65
C GLN A 89 4.60 7.90 -2.96
N ILE A 90 4.57 6.73 -2.31
CA ILE A 90 3.48 6.28 -1.46
C ILE A 90 4.03 6.20 -0.04
N SER A 91 3.44 6.96 0.89
CA SER A 91 3.92 7.00 2.27
C SER A 91 3.15 6.05 3.19
N ASN A 92 1.82 5.99 3.04
CA ASN A 92 0.92 5.23 3.92
C ASN A 92 -0.14 4.44 3.14
N GLY A 93 0.27 3.57 2.23
CA GLY A 93 -0.63 2.70 1.49
C GLY A 93 -1.16 1.56 2.37
N ALA A 94 -2.47 1.30 2.31
CA ALA A 94 -3.12 0.19 2.98
C ALA A 94 -4.31 -0.33 2.17
N ALA A 95 -4.46 -1.64 2.07
CA ALA A 95 -5.63 -2.33 1.54
C ALA A 95 -6.16 -3.29 2.61
N VAL A 96 -7.44 -3.18 2.96
CA VAL A 96 -8.08 -3.93 4.04
C VAL A 96 -9.32 -4.65 3.50
N GLY A 97 -9.30 -5.97 3.56
CA GLY A 97 -10.42 -6.85 3.21
C GLY A 97 -10.92 -7.64 4.42
N PRO A 98 -11.83 -8.61 4.23
CA PRO A 98 -12.26 -9.53 5.29
C PRO A 98 -11.26 -10.67 5.54
N SER A 99 -10.48 -11.04 4.51
CA SER A 99 -9.55 -12.18 4.57
C SER A 99 -8.09 -11.76 4.76
N LEU A 100 -7.73 -10.57 4.26
CA LEU A 100 -6.35 -10.12 4.11
C LEU A 100 -6.26 -8.61 4.29
N GLY A 101 -5.21 -8.16 4.96
CA GLY A 101 -4.73 -6.77 4.94
C GLY A 101 -3.34 -6.68 4.33
N VAL A 102 -3.06 -5.59 3.62
CA VAL A 102 -1.74 -5.30 3.04
C VAL A 102 -1.39 -3.84 3.30
N SER A 103 -0.16 -3.54 3.68
CA SER A 103 0.40 -2.19 3.67
C SER A 103 1.45 -2.05 2.57
N ALA A 104 1.69 -0.81 2.11
CA ALA A 104 2.71 -0.49 1.12
C ALA A 104 3.24 0.93 1.32
N ALA A 105 4.56 1.10 1.24
CA ALA A 105 5.23 2.38 1.23
C ALA A 105 6.50 2.31 0.36
N GLY A 106 6.84 3.39 -0.31
CA GLY A 106 8.04 3.50 -1.14
C GLY A 106 7.80 4.34 -2.39
N VAL A 107 8.56 4.08 -3.45
CA VAL A 107 8.63 4.96 -4.62
C VAL A 107 8.50 4.17 -5.92
N TYR A 108 7.78 4.75 -6.87
CA TYR A 108 7.78 4.40 -8.27
C TYR A 108 8.51 5.51 -9.05
N ASP A 109 9.64 5.18 -9.65
CA ASP A 109 10.40 6.08 -10.53
C ASP A 109 9.75 6.07 -11.91
N LEU A 110 9.10 7.19 -12.28
CA LEU A 110 8.36 7.34 -13.55
C LEU A 110 9.32 7.38 -14.74
N ALA A 111 10.52 7.95 -14.56
CA ALA A 111 11.50 8.10 -15.63
C ALA A 111 12.17 6.75 -15.98
N ARG A 112 12.45 5.94 -14.96
CA ARG A 112 13.12 4.63 -15.12
C ARG A 112 12.14 3.46 -15.24
N GLY A 113 10.87 3.66 -14.93
CA GLY A 113 9.86 2.59 -14.87
C GLY A 113 10.20 1.54 -13.80
N THR A 114 10.84 1.96 -12.71
CA THR A 114 11.29 1.06 -11.62
C THR A 114 10.51 1.31 -10.35
N VAL A 115 10.28 0.25 -9.60
CA VAL A 115 9.59 0.29 -8.32
C VAL A 115 10.54 -0.08 -7.20
N SER A 116 10.37 0.57 -6.04
CA SER A 116 11.02 0.21 -4.79
C SER A 116 10.01 0.40 -3.66
N LEU A 117 9.28 -0.66 -3.33
CA LEU A 117 8.24 -0.67 -2.30
C LEU A 117 8.59 -1.66 -1.20
N GLN A 118 8.08 -1.38 -0.01
CA GLN A 118 8.09 -2.29 1.11
C GLN A 118 6.75 -2.22 1.84
N GLY A 119 6.41 -3.30 2.54
CA GLY A 119 5.16 -3.35 3.28
C GLY A 119 5.00 -4.63 4.06
N THR A 120 3.79 -4.85 4.55
CA THR A 120 3.43 -6.02 5.34
C THR A 120 2.15 -6.63 4.79
N ILE A 121 2.13 -7.95 4.61
CA ILE A 121 0.93 -8.72 4.30
C ILE A 121 0.45 -9.46 5.55
N SER A 122 -0.82 -9.27 5.91
CA SER A 122 -1.40 -9.73 7.16
C SER A 122 -2.71 -10.49 6.90
N PRO A 123 -2.68 -11.83 6.95
CA PRO A 123 -3.91 -12.60 6.96
C PRO A 123 -4.74 -12.31 8.21
N ILE A 124 -6.01 -11.94 8.04
CA ILE A 124 -6.84 -11.43 9.15
C ILE A 124 -7.13 -12.50 10.20
N TYR A 125 -7.14 -13.77 9.82
CA TYR A 125 -7.27 -14.87 10.78
C TYR A 125 -6.19 -14.86 11.87
N MET A 126 -5.04 -14.21 11.63
CA MET A 126 -3.95 -14.07 12.60
C MET A 126 -4.20 -12.99 13.66
N ILE A 127 -5.13 -12.05 13.39
CA ILE A 127 -5.43 -10.92 14.29
C ILE A 127 -6.18 -11.39 15.54
N ASN A 128 -6.87 -12.53 15.48
CA ASN A 128 -7.65 -13.08 16.60
C ASN A 128 -6.79 -13.63 17.75
N SER A 129 -5.47 -13.78 17.58
CA SER A 129 -4.63 -14.48 18.55
C SER A 129 -4.13 -13.61 19.72
N ILE A 130 -4.10 -12.27 19.62
CA ILE A 130 -3.48 -11.40 20.67
C ILE A 130 -4.29 -10.11 20.97
N GLY A 131 -5.44 -9.92 20.34
CA GLY A 131 -6.35 -8.80 20.64
C GLY A 131 -6.06 -7.52 19.83
N ARG A 132 -7.14 -6.76 19.57
CA ARG A 132 -7.19 -5.56 18.71
C ARG A 132 -6.31 -4.39 19.15
N ILE A 133 -5.66 -4.47 20.30
CA ILE A 133 -5.05 -3.33 21.01
C ILE A 133 -3.72 -2.90 20.37
N PHE A 134 -3.05 -3.79 19.64
CA PHE A 134 -1.73 -3.48 19.09
C PHE A 134 -1.70 -3.22 17.57
N ALA A 135 -2.79 -3.47 16.83
CA ALA A 135 -2.81 -3.26 15.39
C ALA A 135 -3.09 -1.79 15.04
N ARG A 136 -2.06 -0.94 15.01
CA ARG A 136 -2.17 0.37 14.34
C ARG A 136 -2.36 0.16 12.84
N LYS A 137 -3.37 0.84 12.27
CA LYS A 137 -3.71 0.75 10.84
C LYS A 137 -2.50 1.18 10.00
N GLY A 138 -2.00 0.30 9.15
CA GLY A 138 -0.85 0.56 8.28
C GLY A 138 0.54 0.23 8.85
N GLU A 139 0.65 -0.15 10.13
CA GLU A 139 1.95 -0.33 10.81
C GLU A 139 2.47 -1.78 10.88
N GLY A 140 1.72 -2.76 10.36
CA GLY A 140 2.25 -4.11 10.12
C GLY A 140 2.62 -4.89 11.38
N LEU A 141 1.81 -4.80 12.43
CA LEU A 141 2.15 -5.40 13.72
C LEU A 141 2.09 -6.95 13.73
N PHE A 142 1.26 -7.52 12.86
CA PHE A 142 1.11 -8.96 12.64
C PHE A 142 1.09 -9.21 11.14
N GLY A 143 2.10 -9.90 10.60
CA GLY A 143 2.17 -10.20 9.17
C GLY A 143 3.59 -10.40 8.69
N PHE A 144 3.71 -10.68 7.41
CA PHE A 144 4.98 -10.94 6.76
C PHE A 144 5.46 -9.69 6.05
N ASN A 145 6.67 -9.23 6.38
CA ASN A 145 7.26 -8.09 5.70
C ASN A 145 7.78 -8.50 4.31
N TYR A 146 7.50 -7.67 3.33
CA TYR A 146 7.92 -7.87 1.96
C TYR A 146 8.62 -6.62 1.40
N ARG A 147 9.44 -6.83 0.37
CA ARG A 147 10.03 -5.79 -0.47
C ARG A 147 9.84 -6.15 -1.94
N LEU A 148 9.57 -5.11 -2.73
CA LEU A 148 9.43 -5.14 -4.19
C LEU A 148 10.47 -4.19 -4.77
N SER A 149 11.31 -4.66 -5.68
CA SER A 149 12.32 -3.81 -6.32
C SER A 149 12.52 -4.16 -7.79
N GLY A 150 13.05 -3.20 -8.58
CA GLY A 150 13.42 -3.43 -9.98
C GLY A 150 12.38 -2.90 -10.98
N ALA A 151 12.33 -3.48 -12.18
CA ALA A 151 11.43 -3.01 -13.23
C ALA A 151 9.96 -3.24 -12.84
N ALA A 152 9.12 -2.21 -12.96
CA ALA A 152 7.72 -2.31 -12.55
C ALA A 152 6.92 -3.37 -13.33
N ALA A 153 7.33 -3.69 -14.56
CA ALA A 153 6.71 -4.74 -15.36
C ALA A 153 6.98 -6.15 -14.83
N ARG A 154 8.11 -6.36 -14.14
CA ARG A 154 8.57 -7.63 -13.56
C ARG A 154 9.40 -7.36 -12.30
N PRO A 155 8.78 -6.93 -11.20
CA PRO A 155 9.52 -6.61 -9.99
C PRO A 155 10.06 -7.90 -9.35
N SER A 156 11.23 -7.80 -8.73
CA SER A 156 11.73 -8.83 -7.83
C SER A 156 10.99 -8.72 -6.50
N VAL A 157 10.46 -9.84 -6.02
CA VAL A 157 9.77 -9.92 -4.73
C VAL A 157 10.69 -10.61 -3.72
N SER A 158 10.76 -10.07 -2.51
CA SER A 158 11.42 -10.73 -1.39
C SER A 158 10.55 -10.63 -0.15
N VAL A 159 10.46 -11.73 0.60
CA VAL A 159 9.68 -11.80 1.83
C VAL A 159 10.59 -12.25 2.96
N ASN A 160 10.46 -11.63 4.13
CA ASN A 160 11.14 -12.09 5.32
C ASN A 160 10.12 -12.80 6.24
N PRO A 161 9.98 -14.13 6.16
CA PRO A 161 9.00 -14.86 6.95
C PRO A 161 9.26 -14.80 8.46
N LEU A 162 10.52 -14.60 8.88
CA LEU A 162 10.92 -14.53 10.30
C LEU A 162 10.54 -13.21 10.97
N SER A 163 10.10 -12.21 10.19
CA SER A 163 9.69 -10.90 10.73
C SER A 163 8.48 -10.95 11.67
N ILE A 164 7.71 -12.04 11.64
CA ILE A 164 6.64 -12.29 12.61
C ILE A 164 7.14 -12.70 14.00
N LEU A 165 8.33 -13.29 14.07
CA LEU A 165 8.93 -13.78 15.31
C LEU A 165 9.66 -12.68 16.07
N THR A 166 9.78 -11.47 15.50
CA THR A 166 10.39 -10.33 16.17
C THR A 166 9.45 -9.79 17.25
N PRO A 167 9.77 -9.93 18.55
CA PRO A 167 8.94 -9.41 19.62
C PRO A 167 8.80 -7.89 19.49
N GLY A 168 7.60 -7.35 19.73
CA GLY A 168 7.26 -5.95 19.42
C GLY A 168 8.23 -4.90 19.97
N MET A 169 8.90 -5.18 21.09
CA MET A 169 9.90 -4.28 21.71
C MET A 169 11.18 -4.08 20.90
N PHE A 170 11.51 -4.96 19.94
CA PHE A 170 12.74 -4.87 19.14
C PHE A 170 12.52 -4.34 17.72
N ARG A 171 11.26 -4.03 17.34
CA ARG A 171 10.91 -3.71 15.95
C ARG A 171 11.52 -2.39 15.45
N GLU A 172 11.65 -1.36 16.30
CA GLU A 172 12.30 -0.09 15.94
C GLU A 172 13.74 -0.28 15.45
N LEU A 173 14.46 -1.30 15.96
CA LEU A 173 15.88 -1.53 15.62
C LEU A 173 16.07 -2.18 14.24
N PHE A 174 15.05 -2.87 13.71
CA PHE A 174 15.12 -3.63 12.45
C PHE A 174 14.30 -3.02 11.31
N ARG A 175 13.55 -1.94 11.57
CA ARG A 175 12.72 -1.29 10.55
C ARG A 175 13.57 -0.36 9.70
N THR A 176 13.90 -0.80 8.48
CA THR A 176 14.49 0.09 7.47
C THR A 176 13.44 1.14 7.06
N ALA A 177 13.82 2.42 7.09
CA ALA A 177 12.97 3.50 6.59
C ALA A 177 12.57 3.21 5.13
N PRO A 178 11.30 3.44 4.75
CA PRO A 178 10.90 3.28 3.36
C PRO A 178 11.70 4.24 2.48
N PRO A 179 11.99 3.85 1.22
CA PRO A 179 12.57 4.77 0.24
C PRO A 179 11.72 6.02 0.11
N ARG A 180 12.37 7.17 -0.02
CA ARG A 180 11.73 8.46 -0.25
C ARG A 180 12.36 9.10 -1.48
N ILE A 181 11.61 9.96 -2.15
CA ILE A 181 12.19 10.83 -3.17
C ILE A 181 13.25 11.69 -2.47
N ALA A 182 14.43 11.84 -3.09
CA ALA A 182 15.45 12.76 -2.59
C ALA A 182 14.90 14.19 -2.73
N GLU A 183 14.94 14.94 -1.64
CA GLU A 183 14.51 16.35 -1.57
C GLU A 183 15.33 17.25 -2.50
#